data_AF-A0A428CBJ0-F1
#
_entry.id   AF-A0A428CBJ0-F1
#
_cell.length_a   1.000
_cell.length_b   1.000
_cell.length_c   1.000
_cell.angle_alpha   90.00
_cell.angle_beta   90.00
_cell.angle_gamma   90.00
#
_symmetry.space_group_name_H-M   'P 1'
#
loop_
_entity.id
_entity.type
_entity.pdbx_description
1 polymer ?
#
loop_
_entity_poly.entity_id
_entity_poly.type
_entity_poly.pdbx_seq_one_letter_code
_entity_poly.pdbx_strand_id
1 'polypeptide(L)'
;MVFLLGKASQTIHNKIKHGTVLQCLGKGRFKKIYSADYTQILYETNQKLSVKKSTLTKELKQKILHYHNQKLSPEIMVKTKGVTVGISTIYY
;
A
#
# COMPACT_ATOMS: atom_id res chain seq x y z
N MET A 1 -25.41 -0.83 -14.73
CA MET A 1 -26.68 -0.10 -14.84
C MET A 1 -27.12 0.33 -13.44
N VAL A 2 -26.77 1.56 -13.02
CA VAL A 2 -27.34 2.27 -11.86
C VAL A 2 -27.35 3.75 -12.27
N PHE A 3 -28.56 4.33 -12.35
CA PHE A 3 -28.79 5.72 -12.76
C PHE A 3 -28.27 6.68 -11.67
N LEU A 4 -27.38 7.59 -12.06
CA LEU A 4 -26.96 8.71 -11.21
C LEU A 4 -28.14 9.66 -11.04
N LEU A 5 -28.78 9.60 -9.88
CA LEU A 5 -29.81 10.55 -9.44
C LEU A 5 -29.20 11.96 -9.51
N GLY A 6 -29.78 12.82 -10.35
CA GLY A 6 -29.24 14.12 -10.74
C GLY A 6 -28.78 14.97 -9.55
N LYS A 7 -27.46 15.20 -9.45
CA LYS A 7 -26.90 16.27 -8.63
C LYS A 7 -26.54 17.43 -9.52
N ALA A 8 -27.12 18.59 -9.23
CA ALA A 8 -26.68 19.87 -9.78
C ALA A 8 -25.19 20.08 -9.46
N SER A 9 -24.45 20.70 -10.39
CA SER A 9 -23.05 21.05 -10.25
C SER A 9 -22.87 22.18 -9.24
N GLN A 10 -23.11 21.93 -7.95
CA GLN A 10 -22.60 22.81 -6.91
C GLN A 10 -21.10 22.52 -6.72
N THR A 11 -20.30 22.93 -7.70
CA THR A 11 -18.87 22.62 -7.81
C THR A 11 -18.04 23.89 -7.70
N ILE A 12 -18.07 24.63 -6.59
CA ILE A 12 -17.11 25.74 -6.43
C ILE A 12 -16.72 25.89 -4.96
N HIS A 13 -15.46 25.59 -4.66
CA HIS A 13 -14.75 25.74 -3.37
C HIS A 13 -15.05 24.72 -2.25
N ASN A 14 -14.71 23.44 -2.46
CA ASN A 14 -14.31 22.59 -1.33
C ASN A 14 -12.78 22.46 -1.35
N LYS A 15 -12.05 23.36 -0.66
CA LYS A 15 -10.60 23.18 -0.46
C LYS A 15 -10.40 22.02 0.51
N ILE A 16 -10.01 20.86 -0.02
CA ILE A 16 -9.64 19.71 0.82
C ILE A 16 -8.24 19.99 1.37
N LYS A 17 -8.15 20.14 2.70
CA LYS A 17 -6.87 20.24 3.42
C LYS A 17 -6.91 19.21 4.54
N HIS A 18 -5.90 18.33 4.61
CA HIS A 18 -5.78 17.30 5.65
C HIS A 18 -7.06 16.47 5.83
N GLY A 19 -7.71 16.06 4.74
CA GLY A 19 -8.87 15.16 4.78
C GLY A 19 -10.21 15.76 5.22
N THR A 20 -10.25 17.07 5.41
CA THR A 20 -11.48 17.77 5.79
C THR A 20 -11.94 18.68 4.66
N VAL A 21 -13.25 18.67 4.43
CA VAL A 21 -13.96 19.44 3.42
C VAL A 21 -14.67 20.61 4.08
N LEU A 22 -14.67 21.78 3.45
CA LEU A 22 -15.36 22.95 3.97
C LEU A 22 -16.68 23.17 3.22
N GLN A 23 -17.77 22.59 3.71
CA GLN A 23 -19.07 22.65 3.04
C GLN A 23 -19.81 23.96 3.37
N CYS A 24 -20.27 24.68 2.35
CA CYS A 24 -21.19 25.80 2.49
C CYS A 24 -22.55 25.32 3.01
N LEU A 25 -23.05 25.91 4.10
CA LEU A 25 -24.40 25.64 4.63
C LEU A 25 -25.39 26.78 4.31
N GLY A 26 -24.90 27.89 3.76
CA GLY A 26 -25.68 29.09 3.42
C GLY A 26 -24.76 30.30 3.21
N LYS A 27 -25.31 31.48 2.94
CA LYS A 27 -24.52 32.72 2.73
C LYS A 27 -23.60 32.98 3.93
N GLY A 28 -22.28 32.91 3.70
CA GLY A 28 -21.24 33.19 4.69
C GLY A 28 -21.01 32.11 5.75
N ARG A 29 -21.75 30.98 5.74
CA ARG A 29 -21.62 29.92 6.74
C ARG A 29 -21.02 28.66 6.14
N PHE A 30 -19.92 28.22 6.74
CA PHE A 30 -19.17 27.06 6.31
C PHE A 30 -18.98 26.09 7.47
N LYS A 31 -19.10 24.80 7.22
CA LYS A 31 -18.83 23.74 8.19
C LYS A 31 -17.68 22.87 7.70
N LYS A 32 -16.74 22.61 8.60
CA LYS A 32 -15.67 21.65 8.36
C LYS A 32 -16.23 20.24 8.58
N ILE A 33 -16.23 19.42 7.54
CA ILE A 33 -16.80 18.07 7.54
C ILE A 33 -15.72 17.09 7.13
N TYR A 34 -15.64 15.98 7.84
CA TYR A 34 -14.67 14.94 7.51
C TYR A 34 -15.06 14.24 6.21
N SER A 35 -14.13 14.12 5.27
CA SER A 35 -14.38 13.47 3.98
C SER A 35 -14.35 11.95 4.16
N ALA A 36 -15.48 11.28 3.92
CA ALA A 36 -15.53 9.83 3.88
C ALA A 36 -14.58 9.27 2.81
N ASP A 37 -14.54 9.90 1.63
CA ASP A 37 -13.65 9.48 0.54
C ASP A 37 -12.17 9.57 0.92
N TYR A 38 -11.77 10.64 1.62
CA TYR A 38 -10.40 10.76 2.12
C TYR A 38 -10.09 9.69 3.18
N THR A 39 -11.02 9.40 4.09
CA THR A 39 -10.82 8.35 5.09
C THR A 39 -10.60 6.99 4.48
N GLN A 40 -11.36 6.69 3.42
CA GLN A 40 -11.27 5.42 2.72
C GLN A 40 -9.93 5.31 1.99
N ILE A 41 -9.52 6.37 1.28
CA ILE A 41 -8.21 6.43 0.63
C ILE A 41 -7.07 6.29 1.65
N LEU A 42 -7.17 6.95 2.80
CA LEU A 42 -6.16 6.85 3.86
C LEU A 42 -6.07 5.43 4.45
N TYR A 43 -7.21 4.77 4.65
CA TYR A 43 -7.24 3.39 5.11
C TYR A 43 -6.61 2.42 4.09
N GLU A 44 -6.99 2.53 2.81
CA GLU A 44 -6.43 1.69 1.74
C GLU A 44 -4.92 1.93 1.55
N THR A 45 -4.47 3.17 1.64
CA THR A 45 -3.04 3.52 1.54
C THR A 45 -2.25 2.97 2.73
N ASN A 46 -2.76 3.12 3.95
CA ASN A 46 -2.13 2.55 5.15
C ASN A 46 -2.13 1.01 5.13
N GLN A 47 -3.18 0.36 4.61
CA GLN A 47 -3.23 -1.09 4.44
C GLN A 47 -2.14 -1.58 3.48
N LYS A 48 -1.95 -0.91 2.34
CA LYS A 48 -0.87 -1.23 1.37
C LYS A 48 0.52 -1.05 1.97
N LEU A 49 0.69 -0.12 2.91
CA LEU A 49 1.93 0.11 3.64
C LEU A 49 2.11 -0.80 4.86
N SER A 50 1.04 -1.40 5.36
CA SER A 50 1.06 -2.35 6.48
C SER A 50 1.60 -3.72 6.08
N VAL A 51 1.66 -4.04 4.79
CA VAL A 51 2.29 -5.27 4.32
C VAL A 51 3.79 -5.16 4.49
N LYS A 52 4.38 -6.09 5.26
CA LYS A 52 5.82 -6.13 5.49
C LYS A 52 6.55 -6.24 4.15
N LYS A 53 7.33 -5.22 3.80
CA LYS A 53 8.16 -5.24 2.58
C LYS A 53 9.09 -6.44 2.63
N SER A 54 9.22 -7.17 1.52
CA SER A 54 10.17 -8.28 1.46
C SER A 54 11.58 -7.75 1.73
N THR A 55 12.22 -8.26 2.77
CA THR A 55 13.56 -7.83 3.18
C THR A 55 14.63 -8.32 2.21
N LEU A 56 14.28 -9.27 1.33
CA LEU A 56 15.18 -9.87 0.36
C LEU A 56 15.45 -8.91 -0.80
N THR A 57 16.72 -8.55 -0.98
CA THR A 57 17.16 -7.80 -2.16
C THR A 57 17.00 -8.64 -3.43
N LYS A 58 16.83 -7.96 -4.58
CA LYS A 58 16.65 -8.63 -5.88
C LYS A 58 17.80 -9.59 -6.20
N GLU A 59 19.03 -9.20 -5.87
CA GLU A 59 20.23 -10.01 -6.07
C GLU A 59 20.22 -11.29 -5.24
N LEU A 60 19.84 -11.21 -3.95
CA LEU A 60 19.75 -12.40 -3.08
C LEU A 60 18.67 -13.36 -3.59
N LYS A 61 17.53 -12.84 -4.04
CA LYS A 61 16.46 -13.64 -4.65
C LYS A 61 16.94 -14.40 -5.89
N GLN A 62 17.72 -13.73 -6.76
CA GLN A 62 18.30 -14.36 -7.95
C GLN A 62 19.32 -15.44 -7.60
N LYS A 63 20.19 -15.20 -6.60
CA LYS A 63 21.13 -16.23 -6.12
C LYS A 63 20.40 -17.45 -5.57
N ILE A 64 19.36 -17.25 -4.77
CA ILE A 64 18.54 -18.35 -4.22
C ILE A 64 17.90 -19.15 -5.35
N LEU A 65 17.29 -18.47 -6.33
CA LEU A 65 16.66 -19.12 -7.47
C LEU A 65 17.65 -19.95 -8.32
N HIS A 66 18.85 -19.40 -8.55
CA HIS A 66 19.90 -20.07 -9.31
C HIS A 66 20.35 -21.38 -8.66
N TYR A 67 20.54 -21.39 -7.34
CA TYR A 67 20.95 -22.59 -6.60
C TYR A 67 19.81 -23.60 -6.42
N HIS A 68 18.57 -23.13 -6.28
CA HIS A 68 17.40 -24.01 -6.29
C HIS A 68 17.28 -24.79 -7.61
N ASN A 69 17.53 -24.13 -8.73
CA ASN A 69 17.54 -24.78 -10.05
C ASN A 69 18.65 -25.83 -10.19
N GLN A 70 19.76 -25.68 -9.45
CA GLN A 70 20.84 -26.67 -9.35
C GLN A 70 20.54 -27.81 -8.36
N LYS A 71 19.34 -27.85 -7.76
CA LYS A 71 18.93 -28.84 -6.76
C LYS A 71 19.80 -28.82 -5.49
N LEU A 72 20.36 -27.65 -5.13
CA LEU A 72 21.11 -27.49 -3.88
C LEU A 72 20.17 -27.27 -2.69
N SER A 73 20.52 -27.88 -1.56
CA SER A 73 19.77 -27.69 -0.31
C SER A 73 20.05 -26.30 0.30
N PRO A 74 19.06 -25.69 0.98
CA PRO A 74 19.25 -24.43 1.70
C PRO A 74 20.42 -24.43 2.68
N GLU A 75 20.72 -25.55 3.36
CA GLU A 75 21.88 -25.64 4.26
C GLU A 75 23.21 -25.46 3.52
N ILE A 76 23.32 -26.00 2.31
CA ILE A 76 24.52 -25.88 1.47
C ILE A 76 24.64 -24.45 0.93
N MET A 77 23.52 -23.83 0.56
CA MET A 77 23.51 -22.45 0.09
C MET A 77 24.01 -21.47 1.15
N VAL A 78 23.57 -21.64 2.40
CA VAL A 78 23.97 -20.76 3.51
C VAL A 78 25.40 -21.06 3.98
N LYS A 79 25.74 -22.34 4.22
CA LYS A 79 27.05 -22.71 4.78
C LYS A 79 28.19 -22.63 3.77
N THR A 80 27.96 -23.08 2.53
CA THR A 80 29.02 -23.29 1.54
C THR A 80 29.08 -22.19 0.49
N LYS A 81 27.93 -21.60 0.12
CA LYS A 81 27.87 -20.52 -0.88
C LYS A 81 27.76 -19.11 -0.25
N GLY A 82 27.70 -19.03 1.08
CA GLY A 82 27.74 -17.76 1.81
C GLY A 82 26.50 -16.88 1.58
N VAL A 83 25.35 -17.48 1.31
CA VAL A 83 24.10 -16.70 1.20
C VAL A 83 23.71 -16.17 2.58
N THR A 84 23.68 -14.84 2.73
CA THR A 84 23.42 -14.13 3.99
C THR A 84 21.92 -14.06 4.35
N VAL A 85 21.23 -15.20 4.32
CA VAL A 85 19.86 -15.35 4.82
C VAL A 85 19.77 -16.54 5.77
N GLY A 86 18.86 -16.45 6.74
CA GLY A 86 18.51 -17.59 7.59
C GLY A 86 17.98 -18.74 6.74
N ILE A 87 18.33 -19.98 7.11
CA ILE A 87 17.89 -21.20 6.40
C ILE A 87 16.36 -21.26 6.32
N SER A 88 15.67 -20.88 7.40
CA SER A 88 14.20 -20.81 7.45
C SER A 88 13.59 -19.87 6.42
N THR A 89 14.28 -18.79 6.06
CA THR A 89 13.82 -17.82 5.05
C THR A 89 13.85 -18.38 3.62
N ILE A 90 14.58 -19.48 3.37
CA ILE A 90 14.68 -20.10 2.04
C ILE A 90 13.55 -21.13 1.83
N TYR A 91 13.05 -21.74 2.91
CA TYR A 91 11.99 -22.75 2.86
C TYR A 91 10.57 -22.18 2.76
N TYR A 92 10.37 -20.91 3.15
CA TYR A 92 9.10 -20.19 3.13
C TYR A 92 9.06 -19.13 2.03
#